data_AF-A0A327Q9E4-F1
#
_entry.id   AF-A0A327Q9E4-F1
#
_cell.length_a   1.000
_cell.length_b   1.000
_cell.length_c   1.000
_cell.angle_alpha   90.00
_cell.angle_beta   90.00
_cell.angle_gamma   90.00
#
_symmetry.space_group_name_H-M   'P 1'
#
loop_
_entity.id
_entity.type
_entity.pdbx_description
1 polymer ?
#
loop_
_entity_poly.entity_id
_entity_poly.type
_entity_poly.pdbx_seq_one_letter_code
_entity_poly.pdbx_strand_id
1 'polypeptide(L)'
;MSNAMYLNPKQLHKVAVYPTANGFITLTKQRKPTNWNNECYEKIRSHRTEFGRAAQTASAIRLTFKEMIELAPDPSMYKRLSSTLLAIIKKDTQHIRGERTVEAGDIMGLADFQFNQAANFYRVCRSKPTIHMDRENGTAQVNMEAFNPQHELRLPNHTTHFTFVAAVHAINFDTMEAHTTYVKSAVLPVDQPLTEALQLHLDFTPNDPRHLFVSIGFEFIEILNDQAYNIVAGYKNPMCIARVYPKQAVNNVSKIPAEETTPEADLCVQTAPGIPTILEIENTSTQHTYMDIQNTATTASSSYPINNMAAFLKYMETKEEVKTPMEVHSTTQLETGKLPSTITFKAQPKKGNAFNKNIRIKSAIHSKQITRRVNTNASERNMRSSE
;
A
#
# COMPACT_ATOMS: atom_id res chain seq x y z
N MET A 1 -22.30 -7.31 -41.62
CA MET A 1 -22.62 -8.49 -40.78
C MET A 1 -23.41 -8.01 -39.56
N SER A 2 -24.56 -8.62 -39.27
CA SER A 2 -25.34 -8.26 -38.07
C SER A 2 -24.57 -8.70 -36.81
N ASN A 3 -24.27 -7.79 -35.89
CA ASN A 3 -23.73 -8.11 -34.57
C ASN A 3 -24.82 -8.80 -33.75
N ALA A 4 -25.04 -10.10 -34.01
CA ALA A 4 -25.94 -10.93 -33.24
C ALA A 4 -25.16 -11.49 -32.05
N MET A 5 -25.55 -11.10 -30.84
CA MET A 5 -25.01 -11.66 -29.61
C MET A 5 -25.82 -12.90 -29.23
N TYR A 6 -25.18 -14.06 -29.25
CA TYR A 6 -25.81 -15.33 -28.87
C TYR A 6 -25.79 -15.47 -27.35
N LEU A 7 -26.95 -15.27 -26.71
CA LEU A 7 -27.15 -15.52 -25.28
C LEU A 7 -27.85 -16.86 -25.08
N ASN A 8 -27.49 -17.58 -24.02
CA ASN A 8 -28.16 -18.83 -23.66
C ASN A 8 -29.61 -18.51 -23.22
N PRO A 9 -30.66 -18.98 -23.93
CA PRO A 9 -32.05 -18.62 -23.64
C PRO A 9 -32.49 -19.04 -22.24
N LYS A 10 -31.89 -20.10 -21.67
CA LYS A 10 -32.19 -20.56 -20.29
C LYS A 10 -31.68 -19.60 -19.21
N GLN A 11 -30.73 -18.73 -19.54
CA GLN A 11 -30.06 -17.84 -18.60
C GLN A 11 -30.45 -16.37 -18.79
N LEU A 12 -31.34 -16.06 -19.75
CA LEU A 12 -31.69 -14.69 -20.13
C LEU A 12 -32.23 -13.86 -18.94
N HIS A 13 -32.99 -14.49 -18.04
CA HIS A 13 -33.50 -13.86 -16.81
C HIS A 13 -32.40 -13.47 -15.79
N LYS A 14 -31.17 -13.96 -15.95
CA LYS A 14 -30.00 -13.65 -15.09
C LYS A 14 -29.02 -12.66 -15.72
N VAL A 15 -29.31 -12.22 -16.94
CA VAL A 15 -28.45 -11.33 -17.74
C VAL A 15 -29.01 -9.91 -17.65
N ALA A 16 -28.25 -9.00 -17.04
CA ALA A 16 -28.50 -7.58 -17.13
C ALA A 16 -27.80 -7.02 -18.38
N VAL A 17 -28.49 -6.15 -19.13
CA VAL A 17 -27.99 -5.57 -20.38
C VAL A 17 -27.86 -4.05 -20.22
N TYR A 18 -26.67 -3.52 -20.48
CA TYR A 18 -26.36 -2.10 -20.36
C TYR A 18 -25.98 -1.53 -21.73
N PRO A 19 -26.65 -0.46 -22.22
CA PRO A 19 -26.25 0.22 -23.44
C PRO A 19 -24.99 1.06 -23.20
N THR A 20 -24.08 1.05 -24.18
CA THR A 20 -22.84 1.83 -24.21
C THR A 20 -22.68 2.49 -25.59
N ALA A 21 -21.79 3.49 -25.71
CA ALA A 21 -21.56 4.19 -26.98
C ALA A 21 -21.17 3.25 -28.14
N ASN A 22 -20.55 2.11 -27.84
CA ASN A 22 -20.06 1.14 -28.82
C ASN A 22 -20.94 -0.13 -28.93
N GLY A 23 -22.10 -0.19 -28.27
CA GLY A 23 -22.99 -1.35 -28.30
C GLY A 23 -23.61 -1.69 -26.94
N PHE A 24 -23.71 -2.97 -26.61
CA PHE A 24 -24.32 -3.42 -25.36
C PHE A 24 -23.32 -4.28 -24.58
N ILE A 25 -23.25 -4.07 -23.27
CA ILE A 25 -22.53 -4.94 -22.34
C ILE A 25 -23.55 -5.78 -21.59
N THR A 26 -23.32 -7.09 -21.52
CA THR A 26 -24.17 -8.00 -20.75
C THR A 26 -23.42 -8.50 -19.51
N LEU A 27 -24.02 -8.33 -18.34
CA LEU A 27 -23.52 -8.87 -17.08
C LEU A 27 -24.43 -9.99 -16.62
N THR A 28 -23.87 -11.18 -16.39
CA THR A 28 -24.62 -12.28 -15.78
C THR A 28 -24.23 -12.38 -14.32
N LYS A 29 -25.21 -12.36 -13.40
CA LYS A 29 -24.97 -12.70 -11.99
C LYS A 29 -24.75 -14.21 -11.86
N GLN A 30 -23.58 -14.69 -12.26
CA GLN A 30 -23.11 -16.04 -11.97
C GLN A 30 -21.73 -15.97 -11.37
N ARG A 31 -21.67 -15.67 -10.07
CA ARG A 31 -20.50 -16.00 -9.27
C ARG A 31 -20.95 -17.03 -8.26
N LYS A 32 -20.43 -18.27 -8.37
CA LYS A 32 -20.55 -19.23 -7.27
C LYS A 32 -19.95 -18.58 -6.02
N PRO A 33 -20.59 -18.66 -4.83
CA PRO A 33 -19.99 -18.14 -3.62
C PRO A 33 -18.61 -18.79 -3.46
N THR A 34 -17.58 -17.95 -3.38
CA THR A 34 -16.20 -18.40 -3.29
C THR A 34 -15.97 -18.92 -1.87
N ASN A 35 -15.72 -20.22 -1.70
CA ASN A 35 -15.31 -20.76 -0.41
C ASN A 35 -13.85 -20.38 -0.15
N TRP A 36 -13.64 -19.24 0.50
CA TRP A 36 -12.31 -18.71 0.80
C TRP A 36 -11.45 -19.63 1.68
N ASN A 37 -12.05 -20.60 2.37
CA ASN A 37 -11.31 -21.54 3.22
C ASN A 37 -10.66 -22.68 2.43
N ASN A 38 -10.96 -22.83 1.14
CA ASN A 38 -10.33 -23.84 0.30
C ASN A 38 -8.85 -23.52 0.06
N GLU A 39 -7.99 -24.54 0.09
CA GLU A 39 -6.53 -24.46 -0.09
C GLU A 39 -6.13 -23.73 -1.38
N CYS A 40 -6.93 -23.87 -2.45
CA CYS A 40 -6.73 -23.15 -3.71
C CYS A 40 -6.65 -21.61 -3.54
N TYR A 41 -7.25 -21.05 -2.48
CA TYR A 41 -7.27 -19.62 -2.20
C TYR A 41 -6.22 -19.16 -1.19
N GLU A 42 -5.37 -20.05 -0.67
CA GLU A 42 -4.40 -19.72 0.38
C GLU A 42 -3.45 -18.58 -0.02
N LYS A 43 -2.96 -18.62 -1.25
CA LYS A 43 -2.10 -17.57 -1.83
C LYS A 43 -2.80 -16.22 -1.94
N ILE A 44 -4.12 -16.22 -2.19
CA ILE A 44 -4.91 -14.99 -2.30
C ILE A 44 -5.22 -14.43 -0.91
N ARG A 45 -5.54 -15.30 0.06
CA ARG A 45 -5.77 -14.90 1.46
C ARG A 45 -4.53 -14.26 2.06
N SER A 46 -3.40 -14.95 2.02
CA SER A 46 -2.11 -14.44 2.53
C SER A 46 -1.67 -13.15 1.85
N HIS A 47 -1.83 -13.03 0.53
CA HIS A 47 -1.52 -11.77 -0.14
C HIS A 47 -2.48 -10.63 0.26
N ARG A 48 -3.75 -10.93 0.49
CA ARG A 48 -4.75 -9.93 0.91
C ARG A 48 -4.46 -9.41 2.33
N THR A 49 -4.03 -10.29 3.24
CA THR A 49 -3.64 -9.88 4.61
C THR A 49 -2.40 -9.00 4.60
N GLU A 50 -1.37 -9.39 3.85
CA GLU A 50 -0.15 -8.59 3.66
C GLU A 50 -0.44 -7.23 3.00
N PHE A 51 -1.27 -7.21 1.96
CA PHE A 51 -1.69 -5.97 1.29
C PHE A 51 -2.47 -5.05 2.24
N GLY A 52 -3.40 -5.61 3.03
CA GLY A 52 -4.15 -4.87 4.03
C GLY A 52 -3.23 -4.23 5.07
N ARG A 53 -2.23 -4.99 5.53
CA ARG A 53 -1.21 -4.51 6.49
C ARG A 53 -0.37 -3.38 5.90
N ALA A 54 0.14 -3.55 4.68
CA ALA A 54 0.88 -2.50 3.98
C ALA A 54 0.06 -1.21 3.82
N ALA A 55 -1.24 -1.33 3.52
CA ALA A 55 -2.13 -0.17 3.41
C ALA A 55 -2.37 0.52 4.77
N GLN A 56 -2.57 -0.24 5.85
CA GLN A 56 -2.72 0.30 7.20
C GLN A 56 -1.45 1.03 7.65
N THR A 57 -0.28 0.41 7.49
CA THR A 57 1.01 1.04 7.80
C THR A 57 1.24 2.28 6.95
N ALA A 58 0.92 2.25 5.65
CA ALA A 58 1.00 3.44 4.78
C ALA A 58 0.12 4.59 5.30
N SER A 59 -1.07 4.27 5.81
CA SER A 59 -1.97 5.28 6.39
C SER A 59 -1.40 5.88 7.67
N ALA A 60 -0.78 5.07 8.54
CA ALA A 60 -0.13 5.55 9.75
C ALA A 60 1.06 6.45 9.40
N ILE A 61 1.96 6.01 8.51
CA ILE A 61 3.11 6.78 8.01
C ILE A 61 2.68 8.11 7.38
N ARG A 62 1.54 8.13 6.67
CA ARG A 62 1.03 9.38 6.09
C ARG A 62 0.75 10.43 7.17
N LEU A 63 0.31 9.99 8.35
CA LEU A 63 0.07 10.88 9.48
C LEU A 63 1.38 11.37 10.10
N THR A 64 2.41 10.53 10.15
CA THR A 64 3.74 10.88 10.68
C THR A 64 4.47 11.87 9.77
N PHE A 65 4.33 11.72 8.46
CA PHE A 65 4.96 12.58 7.45
C PHE A 65 4.08 13.77 7.02
N LYS A 66 3.02 14.08 7.77
CA LYS A 66 2.02 15.08 7.39
C LYS A 66 2.65 16.43 7.00
N GLU A 67 3.60 16.93 7.79
CA GLU A 67 4.25 18.23 7.55
C GLU A 67 4.98 18.28 6.20
N MET A 68 5.68 17.20 5.83
CA MET A 68 6.35 17.10 4.51
C MET A 68 5.33 16.98 3.37
N ILE A 69 4.26 16.21 3.59
CA ILE A 69 3.23 15.96 2.56
C ILE A 69 2.43 17.23 2.25
N GLU A 70 2.18 18.08 3.23
CA GLU A 70 1.49 19.36 3.04
C GLU A 70 2.29 20.32 2.16
N LEU A 71 3.61 20.25 2.22
CA LEU A 71 4.51 21.07 1.40
C LEU A 71 4.71 20.52 -0.01
N ALA A 72 4.55 19.22 -0.21
CA ALA A 72 4.72 18.56 -1.51
C ALA A 72 3.54 17.62 -1.82
N PRO A 73 2.33 18.17 -2.06
CA PRO A 73 1.14 17.36 -2.28
C PRO A 73 1.24 16.56 -3.58
N ASP A 74 1.00 15.25 -3.51
CA ASP A 74 0.92 14.36 -4.66
C ASP A 74 -0.20 13.32 -4.45
N PRO A 75 -1.25 13.30 -5.31
CA PRO A 75 -2.38 12.38 -5.16
C PRO A 75 -2.01 10.90 -5.35
N SER A 76 -0.89 10.62 -6.01
CA SER A 76 -0.41 9.26 -6.27
C SER A 76 0.53 8.73 -5.18
N MET A 77 1.02 9.60 -4.28
CA MET A 77 2.03 9.27 -3.27
C MET A 77 1.61 8.08 -2.41
N TYR A 78 0.38 8.08 -1.87
CA TYR A 78 -0.11 6.99 -1.01
C TYR A 78 -0.05 5.62 -1.70
N LYS A 79 -0.41 5.55 -2.99
CA LYS A 79 -0.36 4.30 -3.77
C LYS A 79 1.07 3.81 -3.95
N ARG A 80 2.01 4.72 -4.20
CA ARG A 80 3.45 4.40 -4.30
C ARG A 80 4.00 3.93 -2.96
N LEU A 81 3.68 4.62 -1.87
CA LEU A 81 4.11 4.28 -0.53
C LEU A 81 3.61 2.88 -0.13
N SER A 82 2.32 2.61 -0.29
CA SER A 82 1.72 1.30 -0.02
C SER A 82 2.34 0.19 -0.88
N SER A 83 2.63 0.46 -2.16
CA SER A 83 3.30 -0.50 -3.03
C SER A 83 4.75 -0.79 -2.60
N THR A 84 5.46 0.23 -2.13
CA THR A 84 6.84 0.11 -1.62
C THR A 84 6.86 -0.69 -0.32
N LEU A 85 5.95 -0.38 0.61
CA LEU A 85 5.78 -1.13 1.86
C LEU A 85 5.42 -2.60 1.60
N LEU A 86 4.57 -2.88 0.62
CA LEU A 86 4.28 -4.27 0.23
C LEU A 86 5.53 -5.00 -0.28
N ALA A 87 6.42 -4.30 -1.00
CA ALA A 87 7.70 -4.87 -1.41
C ALA A 87 8.62 -5.15 -0.21
N ILE A 88 8.57 -4.29 0.82
CA ILE A 88 9.31 -4.45 2.08
C ILE A 88 8.80 -5.66 2.87
N ILE A 89 7.47 -5.79 3.06
CA ILE A 89 6.85 -6.94 3.72
C ILE A 89 7.24 -8.26 3.03
N LYS A 90 7.35 -8.26 1.69
CA LYS A 90 7.72 -9.47 0.95
C LYS A 90 9.16 -9.93 1.22
N LYS A 91 10.03 -9.04 1.69
CA LYS A 91 11.42 -9.33 2.07
C LYS A 91 11.55 -9.83 3.51
N ASP A 92 10.46 -9.87 4.28
CA ASP A 92 10.44 -10.51 5.61
C ASP A 92 10.75 -12.02 5.47
N THR A 93 11.79 -12.44 6.19
CA THR A 93 12.26 -13.82 6.25
C THR A 93 11.93 -14.52 7.57
N GLN A 94 11.44 -13.79 8.57
CA GLN A 94 11.14 -14.30 9.91
C GLN A 94 9.74 -14.93 9.96
N HIS A 95 8.77 -14.32 9.29
CA HIS A 95 7.38 -14.78 9.33
C HIS A 95 6.95 -15.56 8.09
N ILE A 96 5.99 -16.47 8.30
CA ILE A 96 5.31 -17.17 7.21
C ILE A 96 4.49 -16.19 6.37
N ARG A 97 4.25 -16.57 5.10
CA ARG A 97 3.46 -15.76 4.17
C ARG A 97 2.06 -15.53 4.71
N GLY A 98 1.57 -14.29 4.64
CA GLY A 98 0.29 -13.85 5.21
C GLY A 98 0.44 -13.20 6.59
N GLU A 99 1.50 -13.55 7.32
CA GLU A 99 1.82 -13.05 8.67
C GLU A 99 2.99 -12.07 8.71
N ARG A 100 3.69 -11.91 7.58
CA ARG A 100 4.81 -10.98 7.43
C ARG A 100 4.49 -9.54 7.81
N THR A 101 5.44 -8.88 8.45
CA THR A 101 5.33 -7.51 8.96
C THR A 101 6.25 -6.55 8.21
N VAL A 102 5.98 -5.25 8.34
CA VAL A 102 6.89 -4.21 7.83
C VAL A 102 8.15 -4.14 8.70
N GLU A 103 8.00 -4.31 10.01
CA GLU A 103 9.06 -4.25 11.00
C GLU A 103 10.16 -5.29 10.76
N ALA A 104 9.79 -6.53 10.44
CA ALA A 104 10.72 -7.61 10.11
C ALA A 104 11.17 -7.61 8.63
N GLY A 105 10.68 -6.66 7.84
CA GLY A 105 11.07 -6.46 6.46
C GLY A 105 12.34 -5.61 6.31
N ASP A 106 12.78 -5.45 5.06
CA ASP A 106 13.91 -4.59 4.71
C ASP A 106 13.49 -3.12 4.59
N ILE A 107 13.50 -2.41 5.71
CA ILE A 107 13.05 -1.01 5.82
C ILE A 107 13.94 -0.04 5.04
N MET A 108 15.16 -0.44 4.66
CA MET A 108 16.02 0.36 3.78
C MET A 108 15.37 0.61 2.41
N GLY A 109 14.37 -0.19 2.02
CA GLY A 109 13.58 0.04 0.81
C GLY A 109 12.79 1.36 0.77
N LEU A 110 12.67 2.08 1.90
CA LEU A 110 12.10 3.44 1.94
C LEU A 110 13.13 4.55 1.72
N ALA A 111 14.43 4.23 1.70
CA ALA A 111 15.45 5.20 1.34
C ALA A 111 15.21 5.72 -0.08
N ASP A 112 15.44 7.02 -0.27
CA ASP A 112 15.19 7.78 -1.50
C ASP A 112 13.73 7.80 -1.97
N PHE A 113 12.77 7.42 -1.13
CA PHE A 113 11.35 7.57 -1.47
C PHE A 113 11.01 9.04 -1.72
N GLN A 114 10.40 9.32 -2.87
CA GLN A 114 10.03 10.67 -3.28
C GLN A 114 8.56 10.93 -2.92
N PHE A 115 8.32 11.95 -2.09
CA PHE A 115 6.97 12.38 -1.75
C PHE A 115 6.24 12.89 -2.98
N ASN A 116 6.95 13.58 -3.86
CA ASN A 116 6.43 14.13 -5.11
C ASN A 116 7.07 13.46 -6.34
N GLN A 117 6.26 12.87 -7.22
CA GLN A 117 6.79 12.27 -8.46
C GLN A 117 7.28 13.29 -9.47
N ALA A 118 6.60 14.45 -9.53
CA ALA A 118 6.86 15.47 -10.54
C ALA A 118 8.18 16.21 -10.24
N ALA A 119 8.55 16.30 -8.97
CA ALA A 119 9.77 16.94 -8.49
C ALA A 119 10.60 15.95 -7.65
N ASN A 120 11.38 15.10 -8.33
CA ASN A 120 12.36 14.26 -7.66
C ASN A 120 13.49 15.14 -7.08
N PHE A 121 13.84 14.93 -5.82
CA PHE A 121 14.81 15.74 -5.09
C PHE A 121 16.15 15.87 -5.82
N TYR A 122 16.80 14.76 -6.16
CA TYR A 122 18.12 14.78 -6.82
C TYR A 122 18.07 15.20 -8.30
N ARG A 123 16.87 15.36 -8.88
CA ARG A 123 16.70 15.97 -10.21
C ARG A 123 16.52 17.48 -10.13
N VAL A 124 15.97 17.97 -9.02
CA VAL A 124 15.74 19.39 -8.78
C VAL A 124 16.96 20.02 -8.13
N CYS A 125 17.52 19.40 -7.10
CA CYS A 125 18.74 19.82 -6.43
C CYS A 125 19.90 18.92 -6.86
N ARG A 126 20.93 19.53 -7.43
CA ARG A 126 22.19 18.86 -7.80
C ARG A 126 23.19 18.81 -6.65
N SER A 127 23.11 19.77 -5.72
CA SER A 127 23.88 19.76 -4.47
C SER A 127 23.43 18.59 -3.58
N LYS A 128 24.40 17.87 -3.02
CA LYS A 128 24.14 16.68 -2.20
C LYS A 128 24.20 17.04 -0.72
N PRO A 129 23.09 16.88 0.01
CA PRO A 129 23.09 17.08 1.45
C PRO A 129 23.83 15.94 2.14
N THR A 130 24.59 16.28 3.19
CA THR A 130 25.21 15.34 4.11
C THR A 130 24.37 15.25 5.37
N ILE A 131 24.19 14.03 5.89
CA ILE A 131 23.35 13.77 7.05
C ILE A 131 24.20 13.06 8.08
N HIS A 132 24.40 13.69 9.22
CA HIS A 132 25.05 13.11 10.39
C HIS A 132 23.98 12.82 11.44
N MET A 133 23.95 11.59 11.92
CA MET A 133 22.96 11.13 12.90
C MET A 133 23.70 10.56 14.10
N ASP A 134 23.45 11.14 15.26
CA ASP A 134 23.93 10.65 16.54
C ASP A 134 22.73 10.20 17.38
N ARG A 135 22.51 8.88 17.39
CA ARG A 135 21.40 8.29 18.14
C ARG A 135 21.62 8.35 19.65
N GLU A 136 22.86 8.30 20.13
CA GLU A 136 23.15 8.28 21.56
C GLU A 136 22.76 9.61 22.21
N ASN A 137 23.12 10.71 21.55
CA ASN A 137 22.77 12.07 21.99
C ASN A 137 21.39 12.54 21.50
N GLY A 138 20.74 11.81 20.59
CA GLY A 138 19.43 12.17 20.07
C GLY A 138 19.46 13.36 19.11
N THR A 139 20.52 13.49 18.31
CA THR A 139 20.69 14.63 17.39
C THR A 139 20.89 14.17 15.95
N ALA A 140 20.26 14.89 15.02
CA ALA A 140 20.49 14.76 13.59
C ALA A 140 20.87 16.11 13.00
N GLN A 141 21.87 16.12 12.14
CA GLN A 141 22.34 17.31 11.45
C GLN A 141 22.24 17.07 9.94
N VAL A 142 21.51 17.94 9.26
CA VAL A 142 21.43 17.96 7.81
C VAL A 142 22.20 19.18 7.32
N ASN A 143 23.30 18.92 6.63
CA ASN A 143 24.23 19.93 6.16
C ASN A 143 24.22 19.98 4.64
N MET A 144 24.18 21.20 4.10
CA MET A 144 24.32 21.45 2.67
C MET A 144 25.39 22.52 2.49
N GLU A 145 26.43 22.20 1.72
CA GLU A 145 27.54 23.13 1.45
C GLU A 145 27.06 24.39 0.74
N ALA A 146 27.86 25.46 0.77
CA ALA A 146 27.60 26.69 0.02
C ALA A 146 27.37 26.39 -1.47
N PHE A 147 26.32 26.96 -2.07
CA PHE A 147 25.98 26.73 -3.47
C PHE A 147 25.22 27.91 -4.08
N ASN A 148 25.23 28.00 -5.41
CA ASN A 148 24.40 28.99 -6.12
C ASN A 148 23.04 28.37 -6.49
N PRO A 149 21.92 28.87 -5.93
CA PRO A 149 20.58 28.35 -6.22
C PRO A 149 20.23 28.38 -7.71
N GLN A 150 20.67 29.38 -8.47
CA GLN A 150 20.37 29.50 -9.91
C GLN A 150 21.01 28.40 -10.77
N HIS A 151 22.08 27.76 -10.28
CA HIS A 151 22.82 26.73 -11.02
C HIS A 151 22.56 25.32 -10.50
N GLU A 152 22.39 25.16 -9.18
CA GLU A 152 22.19 23.87 -8.54
C GLU A 152 20.72 23.48 -8.38
N LEU A 153 19.80 24.45 -8.34
CA LEU A 153 18.36 24.19 -8.24
C LEU A 153 17.65 24.38 -9.59
N ARG A 154 16.82 23.41 -9.95
CA ARG A 154 15.87 23.54 -11.05
C ARG A 154 14.61 24.24 -10.57
N LEU A 155 14.65 25.56 -10.61
CA LEU A 155 13.61 26.43 -10.07
C LEU A 155 12.33 26.38 -10.92
N PRO A 156 11.15 26.27 -10.29
CA PRO A 156 9.88 26.56 -10.94
C PRO A 156 9.77 28.01 -11.41
N ASN A 157 8.91 28.27 -12.40
CA ASN A 157 8.57 29.63 -12.82
C ASN A 157 8.08 30.47 -11.62
N HIS A 158 8.47 31.74 -11.59
CA HIS A 158 8.10 32.72 -10.55
C HIS A 158 8.69 32.45 -9.16
N THR A 159 9.69 31.56 -9.05
CA THR A 159 10.41 31.38 -7.77
C THR A 159 11.33 32.55 -7.50
N THR A 160 11.13 33.19 -6.35
CA THR A 160 11.97 34.29 -5.86
C THR A 160 12.78 33.88 -4.65
N HIS A 161 12.20 33.06 -3.79
CA HIS A 161 12.79 32.59 -2.55
C HIS A 161 12.56 31.08 -2.37
N PHE A 162 13.33 30.47 -1.48
CA PHE A 162 13.14 29.08 -1.08
C PHE A 162 13.41 28.92 0.42
N THR A 163 12.87 27.85 1.00
CA THR A 163 13.27 27.37 2.32
C THR A 163 13.75 25.92 2.18
N PHE A 164 14.80 25.58 2.93
CA PHE A 164 15.24 24.21 3.09
C PHE A 164 14.52 23.60 4.29
N VAL A 165 14.09 22.37 4.13
CA VAL A 165 13.26 21.67 5.10
C VAL A 165 13.91 20.35 5.41
N ALA A 166 13.96 20.01 6.70
CA ALA A 166 14.34 18.69 7.16
C ALA A 166 13.38 18.23 8.26
N ALA A 167 13.19 16.91 8.36
CA ALA A 167 12.46 16.31 9.46
C ALA A 167 13.06 14.94 9.83
N VAL A 168 13.06 14.65 11.13
CA VAL A 168 13.37 13.33 11.68
C VAL A 168 12.07 12.71 12.15
N HIS A 169 11.80 11.49 11.70
CA HIS A 169 10.62 10.74 12.08
C HIS A 169 11.04 9.45 12.78
N ALA A 170 10.70 9.32 14.05
CA ALA A 170 10.85 8.09 14.81
C ALA A 170 9.54 7.30 14.74
N ILE A 171 9.58 6.06 14.22
CA ILE A 171 8.39 5.26 13.95
C ILE A 171 8.61 3.81 14.43
N ASN A 172 7.66 3.30 15.19
CA ASN A 172 7.51 1.87 15.49
C ASN A 172 6.36 1.30 14.64
N PHE A 173 6.63 0.33 13.76
CA PHE A 173 5.57 -0.21 12.89
C PHE A 173 4.68 -1.24 13.55
N ASP A 174 5.04 -1.76 14.72
CA ASP A 174 4.21 -2.72 15.46
C ASP A 174 3.20 -1.99 16.36
N THR A 175 3.65 -0.97 17.09
CA THR A 175 2.78 -0.16 17.97
C THR A 175 2.10 1.01 17.25
N MET A 176 2.58 1.38 16.06
CA MET A 176 2.18 2.59 15.32
C MET A 176 2.47 3.90 16.06
N GLU A 177 3.33 3.86 17.07
CA GLU A 177 3.81 5.06 17.74
C GLU A 177 4.79 5.81 16.85
N ALA A 178 4.59 7.13 16.76
CA ALA A 178 5.46 7.97 15.97
C ALA A 178 5.69 9.33 16.61
N HIS A 179 6.88 9.86 16.39
CA HIS A 179 7.24 11.22 16.74
C HIS A 179 7.99 11.86 15.58
N THR A 180 7.67 13.11 15.28
CA THR A 180 8.30 13.86 14.20
C THR A 180 8.86 15.16 14.78
N THR A 181 10.14 15.41 14.54
CA THR A 181 10.77 16.70 14.71
C THR A 181 10.97 17.32 13.33
N TYR A 182 10.55 18.56 13.18
CA TYR A 182 10.49 19.24 11.89
C TYR A 182 11.11 20.63 11.98
N VAL A 183 11.99 20.97 11.04
CA VAL A 183 12.71 22.24 11.03
C VAL A 183 12.78 22.82 9.61
N LYS A 184 12.59 24.14 9.51
CA LYS A 184 12.82 24.92 8.29
C LYS A 184 14.01 25.85 8.48
N SER A 185 14.75 26.11 7.41
CA SER A 185 15.69 27.21 7.36
C SER A 185 14.98 28.57 7.33
N ALA A 186 15.76 29.64 7.43
CA ALA A 186 15.33 30.96 6.99
C ALA A 186 14.88 30.94 5.52
N VAL A 187 14.06 31.93 5.17
CA VAL A 187 13.68 32.19 3.77
C VAL A 187 14.87 32.81 3.07
N LEU A 188 15.37 32.11 2.04
CA LEU A 188 16.57 32.51 1.31
C LEU A 188 16.21 32.96 -0.11
N PRO A 189 16.79 34.06 -0.60
CA PRO A 189 16.56 34.53 -1.95
C PRO A 189 17.29 33.64 -2.96
N VAL A 190 16.71 33.49 -4.15
CA VAL A 190 17.24 32.63 -5.21
C VAL A 190 18.32 33.33 -6.06
N ASP A 191 18.29 34.65 -6.12
CA ASP A 191 19.20 35.48 -6.91
C ASP A 191 20.56 35.73 -6.25
N GLN A 192 20.70 35.36 -4.98
CA GLN A 192 21.96 35.46 -4.25
C GLN A 192 22.61 34.08 -4.09
N PRO A 193 23.91 33.92 -4.40
CA PRO A 193 24.61 32.70 -4.09
C PRO A 193 24.70 32.53 -2.57
N LEU A 194 24.50 31.30 -2.11
CA LEU A 194 24.69 30.98 -0.70
C LEU A 194 26.19 30.84 -0.44
N THR A 195 26.75 31.72 0.40
CA THR A 195 28.18 31.72 0.73
C THR A 195 28.52 30.87 1.95
N GLU A 196 27.54 30.59 2.79
CA GLU A 196 27.68 29.76 3.99
C GLU A 196 26.96 28.43 3.81
N ALA A 197 27.44 27.40 4.51
CA ALA A 197 26.77 26.11 4.53
C ALA A 197 25.46 26.21 5.31
N LEU A 198 24.39 25.61 4.78
CA LEU A 198 23.12 25.53 5.46
C LEU A 198 23.10 24.31 6.37
N GLN A 199 22.87 24.52 7.65
CA GLN A 199 22.85 23.48 8.67
C GLN A 199 21.50 23.48 9.38
N LEU A 200 20.81 22.34 9.37
CA LEU A 200 19.58 22.12 10.13
C LEU A 200 19.85 21.09 11.22
N HIS A 201 19.64 21.51 12.47
CA HIS A 201 19.73 20.66 13.65
C HIS A 201 18.34 20.15 14.02
N LEU A 202 18.21 18.84 14.20
CA LEU A 202 16.96 18.19 14.58
C LEU A 202 17.22 17.32 15.81
N ASP A 203 16.55 17.67 16.90
CA ASP A 203 16.63 16.91 18.15
C ASP A 203 15.50 15.88 18.22
N PHE A 204 15.81 14.70 18.74
CA PHE A 204 14.87 13.64 19.01
C PHE A 204 15.28 12.91 20.29
N THR A 205 14.47 11.94 20.72
CA THR A 205 14.74 11.21 21.95
C THR A 205 16.11 10.51 21.90
N PRO A 206 17.03 10.80 22.86
CA PRO A 206 18.30 10.07 22.97
C PRO A 206 18.07 8.56 23.10
N ASN A 207 18.88 7.77 22.41
CA ASN A 207 18.77 6.30 22.35
C ASN A 207 17.40 5.79 21.89
N ASP A 208 16.71 6.50 20.98
CA ASP A 208 15.39 6.07 20.49
C ASP A 208 15.45 4.64 19.90
N PRO A 209 14.64 3.68 20.45
CA PRO A 209 14.66 2.30 20.00
C PRO A 209 13.96 2.09 18.66
N ARG A 210 13.29 3.10 18.11
CA ARG A 210 12.46 2.99 16.90
C ARG A 210 13.30 3.12 15.62
N HIS A 211 12.62 2.95 14.48
CA HIS A 211 13.18 3.27 13.17
C HIS A 211 13.19 4.79 12.99
N LEU A 212 14.33 5.35 12.57
CA LEU A 212 14.46 6.79 12.31
C LEU A 212 14.54 7.05 10.82
N PHE A 213 13.71 7.96 10.33
CA PHE A 213 13.70 8.42 8.94
C PHE A 213 14.09 9.88 8.89
N VAL A 214 15.06 10.23 8.06
CA VAL A 214 15.41 11.63 7.80
C VAL A 214 14.84 12.01 6.44
N SER A 215 13.84 12.88 6.45
CA SER A 215 13.29 13.46 5.24
C SER A 215 13.82 14.88 5.05
N ILE A 216 13.99 15.27 3.79
CA ILE A 216 14.52 16.57 3.41
C ILE A 216 13.78 17.09 2.18
N GLY A 217 13.85 18.40 1.95
CA GLY A 217 13.27 19.00 0.78
C GLY A 217 13.45 20.50 0.68
N PHE A 218 12.89 21.06 -0.39
CA PHE A 218 12.79 22.51 -0.58
C PHE A 218 11.33 22.91 -0.76
N GLU A 219 10.95 24.02 -0.14
CA GLU A 219 9.71 24.72 -0.42
C GLU A 219 10.03 25.98 -1.24
N PHE A 220 9.45 26.06 -2.43
CA PHE A 220 9.63 27.21 -3.33
C PHE A 220 8.50 28.23 -3.13
N ILE A 221 8.89 29.49 -2.96
CA ILE A 221 7.96 30.58 -2.66
C ILE A 221 8.23 31.81 -3.54
N GLU A 222 7.15 32.53 -3.80
CA GLU A 222 7.14 33.81 -4.49
C GLU A 222 6.84 34.91 -3.48
N ILE A 223 7.73 35.90 -3.34
CA ILE A 223 7.49 37.07 -2.50
C ILE A 223 7.17 38.24 -3.41
N LEU A 224 5.96 38.78 -3.29
CA LEU A 224 5.50 39.98 -3.99
C LEU A 224 5.08 41.01 -2.94
N ASN A 225 5.69 42.20 -2.96
CA ASN A 225 5.38 43.28 -2.01
C ASN A 225 5.40 42.80 -0.54
N ASP A 226 6.45 42.10 -0.15
CA ASP A 226 6.65 41.52 1.19
C ASP A 226 5.62 40.46 1.63
N GLN A 227 4.77 39.97 0.72
CA GLN A 227 3.86 38.84 0.97
C GLN A 227 4.35 37.58 0.28
N ALA A 228 4.43 36.48 1.04
CA ALA A 228 4.87 35.17 0.55
C ALA A 228 3.69 34.34 0.02
N TYR A 229 3.86 33.76 -1.18
CA TYR A 229 2.90 32.91 -1.85
C TYR A 229 3.54 31.57 -2.22
N ASN A 230 2.79 30.49 -2.04
CA ASN A 230 3.23 29.15 -2.42
C ASN A 230 3.08 28.92 -3.93
N ILE A 231 4.16 28.47 -4.56
CA ILE A 231 4.20 28.28 -6.01
C ILE A 231 3.48 27.00 -6.39
N VAL A 232 2.42 27.13 -7.20
CA VAL A 232 1.61 26.01 -7.67
C VAL A 232 1.22 25.10 -6.51
N ALA A 233 0.82 25.67 -5.36
CA ALA A 233 0.44 24.93 -4.16
C ALA A 233 1.44 23.82 -3.72
N GLY A 234 2.74 23.98 -4.00
CA GLY A 234 3.77 23.01 -3.62
C GLY A 234 3.90 21.78 -4.54
N TYR A 235 3.13 21.68 -5.63
CA TYR A 235 3.21 20.55 -6.58
C TYR A 235 4.58 20.41 -7.28
N LYS A 236 5.46 21.41 -7.18
CA LYS A 236 6.82 21.36 -7.71
C LYS A 236 7.91 21.33 -6.63
N ASN A 237 7.52 21.22 -5.36
CA ASN A 237 8.45 21.13 -4.25
C ASN A 237 9.11 19.73 -4.24
N PRO A 238 10.45 19.66 -4.26
CA PRO A 238 11.17 18.40 -4.13
C PRO A 238 11.24 17.99 -2.66
N MET A 239 10.71 16.81 -2.34
CA MET A 239 10.83 16.22 -1.01
C MET A 239 11.10 14.73 -1.10
N CYS A 240 12.03 14.23 -0.29
CA CYS A 240 12.36 12.80 -0.22
C CYS A 240 12.71 12.34 1.19
N ILE A 241 12.69 11.02 1.38
CA ILE A 241 13.34 10.36 2.52
C ILE A 241 14.81 10.15 2.14
N ALA A 242 15.71 10.98 2.65
CA ALA A 242 17.13 10.93 2.26
C ALA A 242 17.88 9.78 2.93
N ARG A 243 17.59 9.49 4.20
CA ARG A 243 18.23 8.40 4.94
C ARG A 243 17.24 7.69 5.84
N VAL A 244 17.50 6.41 6.04
CA VAL A 244 16.75 5.53 6.94
C VAL A 244 17.73 4.84 7.85
N TYR A 245 17.47 4.89 9.14
CA TYR A 245 18.24 4.22 10.17
C TYR A 245 17.34 3.16 10.80
N PRO A 246 17.65 1.86 10.65
CA PRO A 246 16.84 0.82 11.24
C PRO A 246 16.88 0.92 12.77
N LYS A 247 15.91 0.31 13.46
CA LYS A 247 16.01 0.14 14.90
C LYS A 247 17.30 -0.59 15.26
N GLN A 248 17.93 -0.21 16.35
CA GLN A 248 19.08 -0.96 16.84
C GLN A 248 18.59 -2.32 17.33
N ALA A 249 19.28 -3.39 16.95
CA ALA A 249 19.06 -4.68 17.58
C ALA A 249 19.38 -4.50 19.06
N VAL A 250 18.49 -4.96 19.95
CA VAL A 250 18.78 -5.05 21.37
C VAL A 250 19.85 -6.13 21.53
N ASN A 251 21.10 -5.75 21.34
CA ASN A 251 22.21 -6.58 21.72
C ASN A 251 22.25 -6.49 23.25
N ASN A 252 21.73 -7.52 23.93
CA ASN A 252 22.01 -7.76 25.33
C ASN A 252 23.51 -8.09 25.47
N VAL A 253 24.37 -7.10 25.29
CA VAL A 253 25.74 -7.15 25.77
C VAL A 253 25.66 -6.56 27.16
N SER A 254 25.62 -7.43 28.16
CA SER A 254 26.04 -7.07 29.51
C SER A 254 27.40 -6.38 29.39
N LYS A 255 27.44 -5.05 29.54
CA LYS A 255 28.68 -4.33 29.80
C LYS A 255 29.26 -4.97 31.06
N ILE A 256 30.28 -5.81 30.88
CA ILE A 256 31.24 -6.14 31.93
C ILE A 256 31.85 -4.79 32.31
N PRO A 257 31.72 -4.31 33.57
CA PRO A 257 32.32 -3.05 33.96
C PRO A 257 33.83 -3.11 33.73
N ALA A 258 34.36 -2.14 33.00
CA ALA A 258 35.78 -1.91 32.90
C ALA A 258 36.30 -1.57 34.30
N GLU A 259 37.13 -2.43 34.85
CA GLU A 259 37.80 -2.21 36.13
C GLU A 259 38.92 -1.18 35.91
N GLU A 260 38.83 -0.08 36.64
CA GLU A 260 39.78 1.03 36.63
C GLU A 260 41.13 0.58 37.17
N THR A 261 42.18 0.87 36.40
CA THR A 261 43.57 0.83 36.86
C THR A 261 43.88 2.02 37.77
N THR A 262 44.46 1.78 38.94
CA THR A 262 45.35 2.72 39.67
C THR A 262 46.21 1.94 40.69
N PRO A 263 47.33 2.48 41.21
CA PRO A 263 48.65 1.87 41.06
C PRO A 263 49.33 1.44 42.38
N GLU A 264 50.41 0.66 42.21
CA GLU A 264 51.57 0.45 43.12
C GLU A 264 51.33 0.16 44.61
N ALA A 265 51.69 -1.05 45.08
CA ALA A 265 52.78 -1.27 46.03
C ALA A 265 52.91 -2.75 46.46
N ASP A 266 54.17 -3.20 46.45
CA ASP A 266 54.81 -4.10 47.42
C ASP A 266 54.56 -5.62 47.49
N LEU A 267 55.69 -6.31 47.25
CA LEU A 267 56.25 -7.46 47.98
C LEU A 267 55.74 -8.90 47.73
N CYS A 268 56.64 -9.66 47.10
CA CYS A 268 57.27 -10.89 47.61
C CYS A 268 56.69 -12.29 47.25
N VAL A 269 57.37 -12.93 46.30
CA VAL A 269 57.97 -14.30 46.28
C VAL A 269 57.12 -15.54 46.66
N GLN A 270 57.28 -16.59 45.83
CA GLN A 270 57.18 -18.07 46.06
C GLN A 270 55.85 -18.76 45.70
N THR A 271 55.76 -20.02 45.22
CA THR A 271 56.61 -21.00 44.49
C THR A 271 55.66 -22.19 44.20
N ALA A 272 55.42 -22.53 42.92
CA ALA A 272 55.14 -23.88 42.35
C ALA A 272 54.01 -24.81 42.93
N PRO A 273 53.80 -26.07 42.44
CA PRO A 273 52.62 -26.44 41.61
C PRO A 273 51.84 -27.69 42.10
N GLY A 274 50.68 -28.03 41.51
CA GLY A 274 50.09 -29.37 41.67
C GLY A 274 48.62 -29.62 41.27
N ILE A 275 48.43 -30.13 40.04
CA ILE A 275 47.65 -31.33 39.60
C ILE A 275 46.16 -31.51 40.01
N PRO A 276 45.29 -32.07 39.12
CA PRO A 276 43.85 -31.82 39.05
C PRO A 276 42.99 -32.95 39.66
N THR A 277 41.68 -32.72 39.84
CA THR A 277 40.69 -33.80 39.95
C THR A 277 39.32 -33.36 39.41
N ILE A 278 38.77 -34.28 38.60
CA ILE A 278 37.52 -34.31 37.85
C ILE A 278 36.30 -34.44 38.78
N LEU A 279 35.10 -34.05 38.32
CA LEU A 279 33.79 -34.75 38.40
C LEU A 279 32.70 -33.77 37.92
N GLU A 280 32.30 -33.88 36.66
CA GLU A 280 31.12 -34.62 36.16
C GLU A 280 29.77 -33.92 36.42
N ILE A 281 29.16 -33.58 35.29
CA ILE A 281 27.89 -32.89 35.10
C ILE A 281 26.82 -33.97 35.00
N GLU A 282 25.82 -33.95 35.88
CA GLU A 282 24.55 -34.63 35.64
C GLU A 282 23.52 -33.63 35.11
N ASN A 283 23.13 -33.84 33.84
CA ASN A 283 21.98 -33.24 33.20
C ASN A 283 20.73 -34.05 33.55
N THR A 284 19.66 -33.39 34.00
CA THR A 284 18.30 -33.91 33.85
C THR A 284 17.32 -32.81 33.47
N SER A 285 16.71 -33.02 32.30
CA SER A 285 15.58 -32.29 31.73
C SER A 285 14.25 -32.69 32.37
N THR A 286 13.30 -31.76 32.50
CA THR A 286 11.83 -31.95 32.36
C THR A 286 11.17 -30.57 32.46
N GLN A 287 10.53 -30.01 31.43
CA GLN A 287 9.21 -30.26 30.83
C GLN A 287 8.22 -29.12 31.14
N HIS A 288 7.46 -28.79 30.09
CA HIS A 288 6.49 -27.71 29.95
C HIS A 288 5.30 -27.79 30.92
N THR A 289 4.70 -26.62 31.22
CA THR A 289 3.29 -26.54 31.62
C THR A 289 2.64 -25.26 31.09
N TYR A 290 1.54 -25.46 30.34
CA TYR A 290 0.57 -24.47 29.87
C TYR A 290 -0.44 -24.18 31.00
N MET A 291 -0.88 -22.92 31.18
CA MET A 291 -2.19 -22.61 31.78
C MET A 291 -2.77 -21.32 31.19
N ASP A 292 -4.04 -21.40 30.81
CA ASP A 292 -4.89 -20.37 30.22
C ASP A 292 -5.74 -19.62 31.27
N ILE A 293 -5.93 -18.32 31.01
CA ILE A 293 -7.13 -17.46 31.17
C ILE A 293 -7.80 -17.30 32.56
N GLN A 294 -7.82 -16.05 33.05
CA GLN A 294 -9.06 -15.37 33.49
C GLN A 294 -9.01 -13.86 33.22
N ASN A 295 -10.14 -13.36 32.71
CA ASN A 295 -10.52 -11.98 32.41
C ASN A 295 -10.91 -11.22 33.69
N THR A 296 -10.54 -9.94 33.81
CA THR A 296 -11.35 -8.95 34.56
C THR A 296 -11.28 -7.59 33.88
N ALA A 297 -12.44 -7.12 33.42
CA ALA A 297 -12.67 -5.78 32.87
C ALA A 297 -12.80 -4.73 33.99
N THR A 298 -12.30 -3.51 33.77
CA THR A 298 -12.74 -2.31 34.49
C THR A 298 -12.69 -1.11 33.56
N THR A 299 -13.77 -0.34 33.58
CA THR A 299 -14.20 0.69 32.63
C THR A 299 -13.72 2.07 33.07
N ALA A 300 -13.22 2.90 32.14
CA ALA A 300 -13.25 4.37 32.28
C ALA A 300 -13.38 5.03 30.90
N SER A 301 -14.39 5.89 30.80
CA SER A 301 -15.01 6.49 29.63
C SER A 301 -14.28 7.75 29.14
N SER A 302 -14.05 7.87 27.82
CA SER A 302 -13.85 9.16 27.13
C SER A 302 -14.87 9.32 26.01
N SER A 303 -15.70 10.36 26.08
CA SER A 303 -16.70 10.73 25.08
C SER A 303 -16.19 11.88 24.21
N TYR A 304 -16.25 11.76 22.88
CA TYR A 304 -16.66 12.77 21.86
C TYR A 304 -16.35 12.24 20.43
N PRO A 305 -17.08 12.69 19.39
CA PRO A 305 -17.85 11.75 18.60
C PRO A 305 -17.34 11.51 17.18
N ILE A 306 -17.50 10.25 16.76
CA ILE A 306 -17.48 9.76 15.39
C ILE A 306 -18.66 10.37 14.64
N ASN A 307 -18.44 11.41 13.84
CA ASN A 307 -19.43 11.87 12.87
C ASN A 307 -18.74 12.51 11.66
N ASN A 308 -18.36 11.68 10.69
CA ASN A 308 -18.23 12.16 9.30
C ASN A 308 -18.32 11.08 8.21
N MET A 309 -18.56 9.81 8.56
CA MET A 309 -18.73 8.77 7.54
C MET A 309 -20.11 8.83 6.86
N ALA A 310 -21.14 9.29 7.58
CA ALA A 310 -22.48 9.51 7.03
C ALA A 310 -22.54 10.69 6.04
N ALA A 311 -21.78 11.76 6.30
CA ALA A 311 -21.69 12.91 5.39
C ALA A 311 -20.92 12.55 4.11
N PHE A 312 -19.87 11.74 4.21
CA PHE A 312 -19.10 11.25 3.07
C PHE A 312 -19.91 10.30 2.18
N LEU A 313 -20.70 9.40 2.77
CA LEU A 313 -21.59 8.52 2.02
C LEU A 313 -22.69 9.31 1.28
N LYS A 314 -23.27 10.33 1.93
CA LYS A 314 -24.28 11.22 1.31
C LYS A 314 -23.71 12.09 0.17
N TYR A 315 -22.43 12.43 0.24
CA TYR A 315 -21.72 13.14 -0.83
C TYR A 315 -21.41 12.24 -2.05
N MET A 316 -21.12 10.95 -1.81
CA MET A 316 -20.92 9.98 -2.90
C MET A 316 -22.25 9.58 -3.57
N GLU A 317 -23.35 9.55 -2.79
CA GLU A 317 -24.69 9.23 -3.28
C GLU A 317 -25.29 10.33 -4.18
N THR A 318 -24.81 11.58 -4.05
CA THR A 318 -25.28 12.72 -4.84
C THR A 318 -24.58 12.88 -6.21
N LYS A 319 -23.53 12.10 -6.49
CA LYS A 319 -22.77 12.18 -7.76
C LYS A 319 -22.84 10.94 -8.65
N GLU A 320 -23.47 9.87 -8.23
CA GLU A 320 -23.80 8.76 -9.12
C GLU A 320 -25.27 8.87 -9.52
N GLU A 321 -25.52 9.32 -10.76
CA GLU A 321 -26.78 9.00 -11.44
C GLU A 321 -26.90 7.48 -11.56
N VAL A 322 -27.49 6.85 -10.54
CA VAL A 322 -27.92 5.47 -10.57
C VAL A 322 -28.99 5.35 -11.65
N LYS A 323 -28.60 4.89 -12.84
CA LYS A 323 -29.54 4.39 -13.84
C LYS A 323 -30.23 3.18 -13.23
N THR A 324 -31.46 3.38 -12.77
CA THR A 324 -32.33 2.33 -12.27
C THR A 324 -32.51 1.24 -13.33
N PRO A 325 -32.56 -0.05 -12.93
CA PRO A 325 -32.87 -1.13 -13.86
C PRO A 325 -34.30 -0.97 -14.38
N MET A 326 -34.53 -1.21 -15.67
CA MET A 326 -35.88 -1.47 -16.17
C MET A 326 -36.28 -2.90 -15.76
N GLU A 327 -37.33 -3.04 -14.95
CA GLU A 327 -38.01 -4.31 -14.79
C GLU A 327 -38.77 -4.65 -16.08
N VAL A 328 -38.58 -5.88 -16.57
CA VAL A 328 -39.20 -6.36 -17.80
C VAL A 328 -40.54 -7.01 -17.44
N HIS A 329 -41.65 -6.30 -17.68
CA HIS A 329 -42.96 -6.94 -17.74
C HIS A 329 -43.14 -7.61 -19.11
N SER A 330 -43.25 -8.94 -19.12
CA SER A 330 -43.59 -9.71 -20.31
C SER A 330 -45.11 -9.79 -20.48
N THR A 331 -45.70 -9.05 -21.43
CA THR A 331 -47.09 -9.28 -21.83
C THR A 331 -47.12 -10.34 -22.93
N THR A 332 -47.65 -11.52 -22.62
CA THR A 332 -47.80 -12.63 -23.56
C THR A 332 -49.26 -12.67 -24.00
N GLN A 333 -49.57 -12.33 -25.26
CA GLN A 333 -50.86 -12.67 -25.87
C GLN A 333 -50.72 -14.05 -26.50
N LEU A 334 -51.48 -15.00 -25.98
CA LEU A 334 -51.56 -16.38 -26.45
C LEU A 334 -52.55 -16.45 -27.63
N GLU A 335 -52.04 -16.57 -28.85
CA GLU A 335 -52.78 -17.20 -29.94
C GLU A 335 -52.07 -18.50 -30.33
N THR A 336 -52.80 -19.58 -30.12
CA THR A 336 -52.64 -20.97 -30.60
C THR A 336 -51.27 -21.42 -31.16
N GLY A 337 -50.62 -22.34 -30.42
CA GLY A 337 -50.02 -23.54 -31.02
C GLY A 337 -48.58 -23.49 -31.59
N LYS A 338 -47.80 -22.40 -31.45
CA LYS A 338 -46.36 -22.41 -31.77
C LYS A 338 -45.55 -21.51 -30.82
N LEU A 339 -44.52 -22.06 -30.16
CA LEU A 339 -43.54 -21.29 -29.40
C LEU A 339 -42.80 -20.32 -30.35
N PRO A 340 -42.79 -18.99 -30.09
CA PRO A 340 -42.12 -18.05 -30.96
C PRO A 340 -40.59 -18.20 -30.84
N SER A 341 -39.92 -18.39 -31.98
CA SER A 341 -38.47 -18.62 -32.06
C SER A 341 -37.62 -17.34 -31.91
N THR A 342 -38.26 -16.17 -31.85
CA THR A 342 -37.60 -14.85 -31.86
C THR A 342 -38.28 -13.88 -30.89
N ILE A 343 -37.52 -13.34 -29.94
CA ILE A 343 -37.98 -12.26 -29.05
C ILE A 343 -37.33 -10.96 -29.53
N THR A 344 -38.15 -9.93 -29.77
CA THR A 344 -37.69 -8.62 -30.28
C THR A 344 -37.85 -7.58 -29.19
N PHE A 345 -36.75 -6.94 -28.78
CA PHE A 345 -36.78 -5.86 -27.79
C PHE A 345 -36.79 -4.52 -28.54
N LYS A 346 -37.80 -3.67 -28.27
CA LYS A 346 -37.82 -2.27 -28.73
C LYS A 346 -37.28 -1.38 -27.63
N ALA A 347 -36.16 -0.72 -27.88
CA ALA A 347 -35.70 0.38 -27.03
C ALA A 347 -36.38 1.68 -27.51
N GLN A 348 -37.07 2.40 -26.62
CA GLN A 348 -37.44 3.79 -26.89
C GLN A 348 -36.32 4.70 -26.38
N PRO A 349 -35.76 5.59 -27.20
CA PRO A 349 -34.75 6.54 -26.73
C PRO A 349 -35.40 7.60 -25.84
N LYS A 350 -34.79 7.92 -24.69
CA LYS A 350 -35.00 9.23 -24.06
C LYS A 350 -34.46 10.31 -25.00
N LYS A 351 -35.19 11.42 -25.12
CA LYS A 351 -34.94 12.53 -26.06
C LYS A 351 -33.44 12.88 -26.12
N GLY A 352 -32.88 12.85 -27.33
CA GLY A 352 -31.52 13.34 -27.60
C GLY A 352 -30.46 12.28 -27.93
N ASN A 353 -30.76 11.25 -28.73
CA ASN A 353 -29.80 10.68 -29.70
C ASN A 353 -30.48 9.60 -30.55
N ALA A 354 -30.55 9.83 -31.87
CA ALA A 354 -31.15 8.89 -32.81
C ALA A 354 -30.10 7.89 -33.30
N PHE A 355 -29.94 6.77 -32.59
CA PHE A 355 -29.33 5.57 -33.16
C PHE A 355 -30.24 4.37 -32.90
N ASN A 356 -31.04 4.04 -33.92
CA ASN A 356 -32.00 2.94 -33.86
C ASN A 356 -31.32 1.67 -34.42
N LYS A 357 -30.81 0.81 -33.54
CA LYS A 357 -30.35 -0.54 -33.93
C LYS A 357 -31.28 -1.59 -33.32
N ASN A 358 -32.11 -2.19 -34.18
CA ASN A 358 -32.94 -3.35 -33.82
C ASN A 358 -32.04 -4.57 -33.60
N ILE A 359 -32.14 -5.23 -32.44
CA ILE A 359 -31.50 -6.53 -32.18
C ILE A 359 -32.56 -7.64 -32.29
N ARG A 360 -32.25 -8.67 -33.09
CA ARG A 360 -32.99 -9.94 -33.14
C ARG A 360 -32.27 -10.97 -32.28
N ILE A 361 -32.95 -11.50 -31.26
CA ILE A 361 -32.44 -12.63 -30.45
C ILE A 361 -33.12 -13.90 -30.93
N LYS A 362 -32.35 -14.84 -31.48
CA LYS A 362 -32.84 -16.16 -31.91
C LYS A 362 -32.68 -17.17 -30.77
N SER A 363 -33.74 -17.90 -30.44
CA SER A 363 -33.63 -19.09 -29.56
C SER A 363 -33.24 -20.30 -30.40
N ALA A 364 -32.26 -21.08 -29.96
CA ALA A 364 -31.90 -22.36 -30.58
C ALA A 364 -32.75 -23.47 -29.94
N ILE A 365 -33.70 -24.02 -30.69
CA ILE A 365 -34.46 -25.22 -30.30
C ILE A 365 -33.88 -26.39 -31.12
N HIS A 366 -33.24 -27.35 -30.46
CA HIS A 366 -32.84 -28.61 -31.09
C HIS A 366 -33.91 -29.67 -30.78
N SER A 367 -34.72 -30.03 -31.78
CA SER A 367 -35.60 -31.19 -31.73
C SER A 367 -34.90 -32.39 -32.38
N LYS A 368 -34.44 -33.37 -31.60
CA LYS A 368 -34.10 -34.70 -32.12
C LYS A 368 -35.40 -35.44 -32.43
N GLN A 369 -35.82 -35.45 -33.69
CA GLN A 369 -36.82 -36.41 -34.17
C GLN A 369 -36.10 -37.69 -34.59
N ILE A 370 -36.47 -38.77 -33.92
CA ILE A 370 -36.13 -40.16 -34.25
C ILE A 370 -37.02 -40.55 -35.43
N THR A 371 -36.43 -40.88 -36.58
CA THR A 371 -37.14 -41.52 -37.68
C THR A 371 -36.54 -42.91 -37.90
N ARG A 372 -37.33 -43.94 -37.53
CA ARG A 372 -37.09 -45.34 -37.87
C ARG A 372 -37.05 -45.51 -39.40
N ARG A 373 -36.01 -46.17 -39.92
CA ARG A 373 -36.08 -46.91 -41.18
C ARG A 373 -35.86 -48.39 -40.86
N VAL A 374 -36.81 -49.21 -41.29
CA VAL A 374 -36.76 -50.67 -41.22
C VAL A 374 -36.83 -51.19 -42.66
N ASN A 375 -35.82 -51.95 -43.08
CA ASN A 375 -35.91 -53.27 -43.76
C ASN A 375 -34.52 -53.63 -44.34
N THR A 376 -33.83 -54.62 -43.76
CA THR A 376 -33.81 -56.08 -44.06
C THR A 376 -32.93 -56.44 -45.25
N ASN A 377 -31.78 -57.06 -44.95
CA ASN A 377 -31.29 -58.34 -45.51
C ASN A 377 -30.01 -58.71 -44.73
N ALA A 378 -30.08 -59.78 -43.94
CA ALA A 378 -29.54 -61.11 -44.29
C ALA A 378 -28.02 -61.16 -44.03
N SER A 379 -27.62 -61.58 -42.83
CA SER A 379 -27.10 -62.93 -42.55
C SER A 379 -25.71 -63.15 -43.15
N GLU A 380 -24.66 -63.08 -42.30
CA GLU A 380 -23.69 -64.17 -42.12
C GLU A 380 -22.53 -63.78 -41.16
N ARG A 381 -22.29 -64.70 -40.20
CA ARG A 381 -21.01 -65.07 -39.58
C ARG A 381 -20.36 -64.18 -38.51
N ASN A 382 -20.77 -64.51 -37.29
CA ASN A 382 -19.94 -64.88 -36.14
C ASN A 382 -18.46 -65.29 -36.40
N MET A 383 -17.65 -64.95 -35.38
CA MET A 383 -16.47 -65.65 -34.84
C MET A 383 -15.11 -65.56 -35.58
N ARG A 384 -14.16 -64.85 -34.95
CA ARG A 384 -12.79 -65.27 -34.50
C ARG A 384 -11.95 -64.01 -34.24
N SER A 385 -11.67 -63.64 -32.99
CA SER A 385 -10.59 -64.11 -32.10
C SER A 385 -9.19 -63.62 -32.51
N SER A 386 -8.60 -62.78 -31.65
CA SER A 386 -7.19 -62.76 -31.21
C SER A 386 -6.10 -62.95 -32.27
N GLU A 387 -5.35 -61.87 -32.53
CA GLU A 387 -3.90 -61.74 -32.30
C GLU A 387 -3.50 -60.26 -32.31
#